data_AF-A0A519WMM3-F1
#
_entry.id   AF-A0A519WMM3-F1
#
_cell.length_a   1.000
_cell.length_b   1.000
_cell.length_c   1.000
_cell.angle_alpha   90.00
_cell.angle_beta   90.00
_cell.angle_gamma   90.00
#
_symmetry.space_group_name_H-M   'P 1'
#
loop_
_entity.id
_entity.type
_entity.pdbx_description
1 polymer ?
#
loop_
_entity_poly.entity_id
_entity_poly.type
_entity_poly.pdbx_seq_one_letter_code
_entity_poly.pdbx_strand_id
1 'polypeptide(L)' 'LQAKRFDPKHVYIDKWVPELKQQKYVQPIVEHTFARERVLKVFKEALNQ' A
#
# COMPACT_ATOMS: atom_id res chain seq x y z
N LEU A 1 -5.27 -2.84 -4.45
CA LEU A 1 -6.72 -3.23 -4.50
C LEU A 1 -7.63 -2.30 -3.68
N GLN A 2 -7.20 -1.76 -2.54
CA GLN A 2 -8.05 -0.91 -1.68
C GLN A 2 -8.43 0.43 -2.31
N ALA A 3 -7.45 1.18 -2.83
CA ALA A 3 -7.69 2.47 -3.48
C ALA A 3 -8.73 2.36 -4.61
N LYS A 4 -8.62 1.35 -5.49
CA LYS A 4 -9.60 1.11 -6.57
C LYS A 4 -11.03 0.84 -6.06
N ARG A 5 -11.18 0.26 -4.85
CA ARG A 5 -12.50 -0.03 -4.25
C ARG A 5 -13.14 1.19 -3.59
N PHE A 6 -12.34 1.98 -2.88
CA PHE A 6 -12.84 3.07 -2.02
C PHE A 6 -12.69 4.45 -2.65
N ASP A 7 -11.79 4.59 -3.62
CA ASP A 7 -11.58 5.82 -4.39
C ASP A 7 -11.37 5.47 -5.89
N PRO A 8 -12.39 4.93 -6.58
CA PRO A 8 -12.27 4.51 -7.97
C PRO A 8 -11.93 5.66 -8.93
N LYS A 9 -12.20 6.91 -8.52
CA LYS A 9 -11.93 8.13 -9.30
C LYS A 9 -10.68 8.87 -8.84
N HIS A 10 -9.94 8.36 -7.85
CA HIS A 10 -8.76 9.01 -7.24
C HIS A 10 -9.01 10.43 -6.69
N VAL A 11 -10.26 10.80 -6.37
CA VAL A 11 -10.62 12.16 -5.95
C VAL A 11 -10.01 12.51 -4.60
N TYR A 12 -10.00 11.55 -3.67
CA TYR A 12 -9.42 11.76 -2.35
C TYR A 12 -7.89 11.82 -2.43
N ILE A 13 -7.30 10.91 -3.19
CA ILE A 13 -5.86 10.85 -3.40
C ILE A 13 -5.35 12.13 -4.09
N ASP A 14 -6.04 12.61 -5.12
CA ASP A 14 -5.67 13.83 -5.85
C ASP A 14 -5.78 15.10 -4.99
N LYS A 15 -6.75 15.15 -4.07
CA LYS A 15 -6.93 16.28 -3.16
C LYS A 15 -5.75 16.43 -2.19
N TRP A 16 -5.21 15.32 -1.71
CA TRP A 16 -4.20 15.32 -0.64
C TRP A 16 -2.77 15.05 -1.12
N VAL A 17 -2.61 14.41 -2.28
CA VAL A 17 -1.31 14.08 -2.89
C VAL A 17 -1.33 14.46 -4.37
N PRO A 18 -1.43 15.76 -4.70
CA PRO A 18 -1.48 16.22 -6.09
C PRO A 18 -0.18 15.91 -6.88
N GLU A 19 0.95 15.76 -6.18
CA GLU A 19 2.23 15.38 -6.76
C GLU A 19 2.27 13.94 -7.28
N LEU A 20 1.30 13.09 -6.93
CA LEU A 20 1.22 11.71 -7.44
C LEU A 20 1.07 11.67 -8.96
N LYS A 21 0.46 12.71 -9.56
CA LYS A 21 0.36 12.88 -11.03
C LYS A 21 1.65 13.39 -11.66
N GLN A 22 2.58 13.87 -10.85
CA GLN A 22 3.87 14.37 -11.32
C GLN A 22 4.88 13.23 -11.36
N GLN A 23 5.73 13.22 -12.38
CA GLN A 23 6.75 12.18 -12.58
C GLN A 23 7.82 12.13 -11.47
N LYS A 24 7.78 13.09 -10.53
CA LYS A 24 8.69 13.19 -9.38
C LYS A 24 8.24 12.36 -8.17
N TYR A 25 7.10 11.66 -8.24
CA TYR A 25 6.64 10.87 -7.11
C TYR A 25 7.59 9.71 -6.79
N VAL A 26 7.82 9.48 -5.50
CA VAL A 26 8.76 8.47 -5.04
C VAL A 26 8.27 7.07 -5.38
N GLN A 27 9.22 6.17 -5.64
CA GLN A 27 8.91 4.76 -5.84
C GLN A 27 8.42 4.13 -4.53
N PRO A 28 7.58 3.08 -4.59
CA PRO A 28 7.18 2.33 -3.42
C PRO A 28 8.40 1.85 -2.62
N ILE A 29 8.43 2.16 -1.32
CA ILE A 29 9.57 1.85 -0.43
C ILE A 29 9.75 0.34 -0.28
N VAL A 30 8.65 -0.42 -0.32
CA VAL A 30 8.63 -1.88 -0.17
C VAL A 30 7.61 -2.47 -1.13
N GLU A 31 7.91 -3.66 -1.66
CA GLU A 31 6.95 -4.46 -2.42
C GLU A 31 5.85 -4.98 -1.49
N HIS A 32 4.59 -4.76 -1.88
CA HIS A 32 3.43 -4.98 -1.01
C HIS A 32 3.20 -6.46 -0.69
N THR A 33 3.39 -7.38 -1.64
CA THR A 33 3.20 -8.81 -1.41
C THR A 33 4.20 -9.37 -0.41
N PHE A 34 5.48 -9.01 -0.56
CA PHE A 34 6.57 -9.35 0.35
C PHE A 34 6.30 -8.84 1.76
N ALA A 35 5.94 -7.56 1.91
CA ALA A 35 5.64 -6.98 3.21
C ALA A 35 4.52 -7.74 3.93
N ARG A 36 3.46 -8.09 3.21
CA ARG A 36 2.33 -8.85 3.74
C ARG A 36 2.74 -10.25 4.17
N GLU A 37 3.45 -10.98 3.31
CA GLU A 37 3.88 -12.36 3.60
C GLU A 37 4.81 -12.43 4.81
N ARG A 38 5.77 -11.50 4.90
CA ARG A 38 6.69 -11.39 6.04
C ARG A 38 5.92 -11.27 7.36
N VAL A 39 4.95 -10.36 7.41
CA VAL A 39 4.14 -10.12 8.62
C VAL A 39 3.32 -11.36 8.96
N LEU A 40 2.60 -11.93 7.99
CA LEU A 40 1.77 -13.12 8.21
C LEU A 40 2.57 -14.33 8.71
N LYS A 41 3.80 -14.53 8.21
CA LYS A 41 4.70 -15.58 8.68
C LYS A 41 5.02 -15.43 10.17
N VAL A 42 5.47 -14.24 10.58
CA VAL A 42 5.85 -13.96 11.97
C VAL A 42 4.65 -14.12 12.92
N PHE A 43 3.48 -13.58 12.55
CA PHE A 43 2.27 -13.74 13.36
C PHE A 43 1.87 -15.21 13.51
N LYS A 44 1.99 -16.01 12.44
CA LYS A 44 1.67 -17.45 12.49
C LYS A 44 2.66 -18.21 13.37
N GLU A 45 3.95 -17.88 13.32
CA GLU A 45 4.97 -18.49 14.18
C GLU A 45 4.71 -18.17 15.66
N ALA A 46 4.38 -16.91 15.98
CA ALA A 46 4.10 -16.48 17.34
C ALA A 46 2.81 -17.06 17.93
N LEU A 47 1.79 -17.31 17.10
CA LEU A 47 0.52 -17.91 17.55
C LEU A 47 0.61 -19.43 17.76
N ASN A 48 1.62 -20.09 17.17
CA ASN A 48 1.85 -21.53 17.32
C ASN A 48 2.86 -21.86 18.43
N GLN A 49 3.33 -20.85 19.17
CA GLN A 49 4.07 -20.99 20.43
C GLN A 49 3.12 -20.85 21.62
#